data_AF-A0A7J7GDB4-F1
#
_entry.id   AF-A0A7J7GDB4-F1
#
_cell.length_a   1.000
_cell.length_b   1.000
_cell.length_c   1.000
_cell.angle_alpha   90.00
_cell.angle_beta   90.00
_cell.angle_gamma   90.00
#
_symmetry.space_group_name_H-M   'P 1'
#
loop_
_entity.id
_entity.type
_entity.pdbx_description
1 polymer ?
#
loop_
_entity_poly.entity_id
_entity_poly.type
_entity_poly.pdbx_seq_one_letter_code
_entity_poly.pdbx_strand_id
1 'polypeptide(L)'
;MEERECNMDCNGTDANKSNSSSSAGAKFPLTFWEVTVACGVVLIFVVGLLGVYLTMPASDYSFLKLPRTLQDLQILRDHLESYTSDYTIQVLMGYCMVYIFMQTFMIPGTVFMSLLAGALFGVFKGVALVVFNATAGASSCYFLSKLVGRPLVFSLWPDKLVFFQAQVAKRRARLLNYMLFLRVTPTLPNTFINVASPIVDVPYHIFFLATFIGLIPAAYVTVRAGIALGELRSIGDLYDFHSIATLFLIGIVSITPALMSKNIS
;
A
#
# COMPACT_ATOMS: atom_id res chain seq x y z
N MET A 1 -80.69 16.12 16.78
CA MET A 1 -81.03 17.28 15.92
C MET A 1 -79.72 18.00 15.73
N GLU A 2 -79.09 18.08 14.57
CA GLU A 2 -79.54 18.01 13.18
C GLU A 2 -78.34 17.57 12.32
N GLU A 3 -78.56 16.63 11.41
CA GLU A 3 -77.76 16.48 10.20
C GLU A 3 -78.26 17.49 9.16
N ARG A 4 -77.35 18.07 8.35
CA ARG A 4 -77.57 18.26 6.91
C ARG A 4 -76.27 18.56 6.16
N GLU A 5 -76.26 18.04 4.93
CA GLU A 5 -75.15 17.69 4.05
C GLU A 5 -74.71 18.77 3.03
N CYS A 6 -73.49 18.55 2.49
CA CYS A 6 -73.00 18.70 1.10
C CYS A 6 -72.96 20.08 0.40
N ASN A 7 -71.77 20.52 -0.09
CA ASN A 7 -71.36 20.30 -1.49
C ASN A 7 -69.90 20.69 -1.82
N MET A 8 -69.31 19.91 -2.74
CA MET A 8 -68.18 20.13 -3.68
C MET A 8 -67.86 21.61 -4.02
N ASP A 9 -66.66 22.09 -4.35
CA ASP A 9 -65.69 21.56 -5.32
C ASP A 9 -64.37 22.38 -5.37
N CYS A 10 -63.29 21.71 -5.81
CA CYS A 10 -62.01 22.13 -6.41
C CYS A 10 -61.57 23.61 -6.48
N ASN A 11 -60.36 23.94 -5.97
CA ASN A 11 -59.34 24.57 -6.82
C ASN A 11 -57.90 24.40 -6.27
N GLY A 12 -56.98 24.12 -7.19
CA GLY A 12 -55.63 23.64 -6.93
C GLY A 12 -54.68 24.63 -6.25
N THR A 13 -53.96 24.13 -5.27
CA THR A 13 -52.78 24.77 -4.67
C THR A 13 -51.54 24.57 -5.52
N ASP A 14 -50.89 25.70 -5.80
CA ASP A 14 -49.45 25.89 -5.84
C ASP A 14 -48.65 25.38 -7.04
N ALA A 15 -48.77 26.12 -8.15
CA ALA A 15 -47.70 26.23 -9.14
C ALA A 15 -46.93 27.56 -8.93
N ASN A 16 -45.91 27.55 -8.07
CA ASN A 16 -44.88 28.58 -8.11
C ASN A 16 -43.49 27.94 -8.17
N LYS A 17 -43.13 27.48 -9.37
CA LYS A 17 -41.76 27.13 -9.76
C LYS A 17 -40.90 28.40 -9.77
N SER A 18 -40.30 28.73 -8.64
CA SER A 18 -39.10 29.57 -8.63
C SER A 18 -37.90 28.69 -8.98
N ASN A 19 -37.48 28.79 -10.23
CA ASN A 19 -36.19 28.31 -10.71
C ASN A 19 -35.07 28.93 -9.86
N SER A 20 -34.52 28.17 -8.93
CA SER A 20 -33.16 28.38 -8.44
C SER A 20 -32.28 27.31 -9.05
N SER A 21 -31.81 27.59 -10.27
CA SER A 21 -30.65 26.95 -10.87
C SER A 21 -29.42 27.26 -10.02
N SER A 22 -29.30 26.57 -8.88
CA SER A 22 -28.08 26.55 -8.09
C SER A 22 -27.16 25.53 -8.75
N SER A 23 -26.24 26.07 -9.55
CA SER A 23 -25.02 25.43 -10.01
C SER A 23 -24.48 24.49 -8.93
N ALA A 24 -24.71 23.19 -9.10
CA ALA A 24 -24.10 22.14 -8.29
C ALA A 24 -22.63 22.03 -8.71
N GLY A 25 -21.84 23.04 -8.33
CA GLY A 25 -20.40 22.93 -8.32
C GLY A 25 -20.04 21.81 -7.36
N ALA A 26 -19.54 20.69 -7.89
CA ALA A 26 -19.02 19.58 -7.11
C ALA A 26 -17.96 20.13 -6.15
N LYS A 27 -18.33 20.38 -4.89
CA LYS A 27 -17.38 20.76 -3.85
C LYS A 27 -16.49 19.54 -3.63
N PHE A 28 -15.22 19.65 -4.01
CA PHE A 28 -14.24 18.63 -3.71
C PHE A 28 -14.29 18.31 -2.21
N PRO A 29 -14.34 17.03 -1.81
CA PRO A 29 -14.54 16.62 -0.41
C PRO A 29 -13.30 16.83 0.47
N LEU A 30 -12.19 17.30 -0.13
CA LEU A 30 -10.93 17.54 0.55
C LEU A 30 -10.86 19.01 0.97
N THR A 31 -10.52 19.24 2.24
CA THR A 31 -10.25 20.58 2.74
C THR A 31 -8.96 21.11 2.11
N PHE A 32 -8.87 22.44 1.93
CA PHE A 32 -7.63 23.08 1.45
C PHE A 32 -6.41 22.68 2.31
N TRP A 33 -6.61 22.47 3.62
CA TRP A 33 -5.58 22.02 4.54
C TRP A 33 -5.10 20.59 4.24
N GLU A 34 -6.01 19.64 4.02
CA GLU A 34 -5.65 18.25 3.65
C GLU A 34 -4.89 18.20 2.33
N VAL A 35 -5.31 18.99 1.33
CA VAL A 35 -4.59 19.13 0.05
C VAL A 35 -3.19 19.71 0.28
N THR A 36 -3.07 20.77 1.06
CA THR A 36 -1.78 21.40 1.36
C THR A 36 -0.83 20.44 2.08
N VAL A 37 -1.32 19.71 3.07
CA VAL A 37 -0.51 18.71 3.80
C VAL A 37 -0.11 17.56 2.88
N ALA A 38 -1.03 17.04 2.05
CA ALA A 38 -0.71 15.98 1.09
C ALA A 38 0.33 16.43 0.06
N CYS A 39 0.18 17.63 -0.52
CA CYS A 39 1.16 18.23 -1.42
C CYS A 39 2.51 18.47 -0.72
N GLY A 40 2.50 18.90 0.55
CA GLY A 40 3.70 19.04 1.37
C GLY A 40 4.43 17.71 1.58
N VAL A 41 3.72 16.63 1.88
CA VAL A 41 4.30 15.28 2.01
C VAL A 41 4.91 14.83 0.68
N VAL A 42 4.21 15.02 -0.43
CA VAL A 42 4.74 14.72 -1.78
C VAL A 42 6.01 15.53 -2.05
N LEU A 43 6.00 16.83 -1.78
CA LEU A 43 7.15 17.71 -1.96
C LEU A 43 8.33 17.28 -1.11
N ILE A 44 8.13 16.91 0.16
CA ILE A 44 9.21 16.41 1.03
C ILE A 44 9.86 15.16 0.44
N PHE A 45 9.04 14.23 -0.06
CA PHE A 45 9.53 13.03 -0.70
C PHE A 45 10.30 13.32 -2.00
N VAL A 46 9.78 14.24 -2.83
CA VAL A 46 10.43 14.66 -4.08
C VAL A 46 11.73 15.41 -3.80
N VAL A 47 11.76 16.32 -2.83
CA VAL A 47 12.96 17.05 -2.41
C VAL A 47 13.97 16.10 -1.77
N GLY A 48 13.52 15.11 -1.01
CA GLY A 48 14.38 14.06 -0.46
C GLY A 48 15.04 13.23 -1.57
N LEU A 49 14.27 12.82 -2.58
CA LEU A 49 14.81 12.13 -3.76
C LEU A 49 15.75 13.03 -4.57
N LEU A 50 15.41 14.30 -4.75
CA LEU A 50 16.25 15.27 -5.46
C LEU A 50 17.55 15.55 -4.69
N GLY A 51 17.48 15.62 -3.36
CA GLY A 51 18.65 15.75 -2.49
C GLY A 51 19.59 14.56 -2.65
N VAL A 52 19.06 13.33 -2.62
CA VAL A 52 19.83 12.10 -2.90
C VAL A 52 20.44 12.17 -4.30
N TYR A 53 19.66 12.55 -5.32
CA TYR A 53 20.10 12.69 -6.71
C TYR A 53 21.26 13.69 -6.85
N LEU A 54 21.19 14.84 -6.17
CA LEU A 54 22.21 15.88 -6.21
C LEU A 54 23.47 15.55 -5.41
N THR A 55 23.34 14.75 -4.34
CA THR A 55 24.50 14.28 -3.55
C THR A 55 25.24 13.10 -4.20
N MET A 56 24.70 12.53 -5.28
CA MET A 56 25.34 11.43 -5.99
C MET A 56 26.38 12.00 -6.98
N PRO A 57 27.64 11.50 -6.98
CA PRO A 57 28.67 12.01 -7.89
C PRO A 57 28.27 11.79 -9.36
N ALA A 58 28.58 12.78 -10.21
CA ALA A 58 28.11 12.91 -11.59
C ALA A 58 28.61 11.83 -12.59
N SER A 59 29.17 10.72 -12.12
CA SER A 59 29.92 9.79 -12.96
C SER A 59 29.13 8.62 -13.55
N ASP A 60 27.86 8.39 -13.23
CA ASP A 60 27.08 7.40 -13.99
C ASP A 60 25.55 7.50 -13.78
N TYR A 61 24.90 8.44 -14.47
CA TYR A 61 23.43 8.55 -14.48
C TYR A 61 22.73 7.34 -15.16
N SER A 62 23.50 6.46 -15.78
CA SER A 62 23.10 5.12 -16.27
C SER A 62 22.51 4.25 -15.16
N PHE A 63 23.00 4.44 -13.93
CA PHE A 63 22.72 3.64 -12.72
C PHE A 63 21.35 3.92 -12.09
N LEU A 64 20.80 5.13 -12.29
CA LEU A 64 19.52 5.56 -11.70
C LEU A 64 18.31 5.16 -12.54
N LYS A 65 18.50 4.47 -13.67
CA LYS A 65 17.40 3.79 -14.35
C LYS A 65 16.91 2.69 -13.42
N LEU A 66 15.83 3.01 -12.71
CA LEU A 66 15.10 2.09 -11.86
C LEU A 66 14.96 0.75 -12.61
N PRO A 67 15.56 -0.34 -12.13
CA PRO A 67 15.72 -1.55 -12.92
C PRO A 67 14.34 -2.04 -13.32
N ARG A 68 14.06 -1.99 -14.62
CA ARG A 68 12.78 -2.43 -15.19
C ARG A 68 12.89 -3.85 -15.73
N THR A 69 14.12 -4.32 -15.95
CA THR A 69 14.45 -5.64 -16.46
C THR A 69 15.45 -6.35 -15.55
N LEU A 70 15.52 -7.67 -15.65
CA LEU A 70 16.52 -8.48 -14.94
C LEU A 70 17.95 -8.11 -15.38
N GLN A 71 18.15 -7.74 -16.64
CA GLN A 71 19.43 -7.32 -17.20
C GLN A 71 19.91 -6.00 -16.58
N ASP A 72 19.03 -5.00 -16.43
CA ASP A 72 19.36 -3.74 -15.76
C ASP A 72 19.83 -3.98 -14.32
N LEU A 73 19.21 -4.97 -13.66
CA LEU A 73 19.50 -5.33 -12.27
C LEU A 73 20.87 -6.02 -12.12
N GLN A 74 21.28 -6.85 -13.09
CA GLN A 74 22.60 -7.50 -13.12
C GLN A 74 23.72 -6.47 -13.34
N ILE A 75 23.56 -5.57 -14.32
CA ILE A 75 24.50 -4.47 -14.58
C ILE A 75 24.64 -3.60 -13.32
N LEU A 76 23.52 -3.26 -12.70
CA LEU A 76 23.49 -2.49 -11.47
C LEU A 76 24.28 -3.19 -10.35
N ARG A 77 24.08 -4.51 -10.17
CA ARG A 77 24.79 -5.32 -9.18
C ARG A 77 26.31 -5.30 -9.40
N ASP A 78 26.77 -5.51 -10.63
CA ASP A 78 28.19 -5.57 -10.97
C ASP A 78 28.89 -4.22 -10.74
N HIS A 79 28.23 -3.11 -11.09
CA HIS A 79 28.74 -1.76 -10.79
C HIS A 79 28.75 -1.46 -9.28
N LEU A 80 27.72 -1.92 -8.55
CA LEU A 80 27.62 -1.71 -7.11
C LEU A 80 28.61 -2.51 -6.30
N GLU A 81 28.92 -3.76 -6.65
CA GLU A 81 29.87 -4.58 -5.88
C GLU A 81 31.26 -3.93 -5.86
N SER A 82 31.67 -3.31 -6.97
CA SER A 82 32.89 -2.51 -7.06
C SER A 82 32.80 -1.19 -6.26
N TYR A 83 31.63 -0.56 -6.20
CA TYR A 83 31.41 0.73 -5.51
C TYR A 83 31.11 0.62 -4.00
N THR A 84 30.75 -0.59 -3.52
CA THR A 84 30.30 -0.81 -2.13
C THR A 84 31.45 -0.69 -1.12
N SER A 85 32.71 -0.69 -1.55
CA SER A 85 33.87 -0.54 -0.65
C SER A 85 34.06 0.90 -0.12
N ASP A 86 33.66 1.93 -0.87
CA ASP A 86 33.97 3.34 -0.52
C ASP A 86 32.72 4.21 -0.21
N TYR A 87 31.51 3.83 -0.67
CA TYR A 87 30.29 4.66 -0.54
C TYR A 87 29.03 3.92 -0.03
N THR A 88 29.19 2.85 0.76
CA THR A 88 28.09 1.98 1.22
C THR A 88 26.90 2.72 1.82
N ILE A 89 27.15 3.76 2.63
CA ILE A 89 26.11 4.48 3.37
C ILE A 89 25.23 5.32 2.43
N GLN A 90 25.82 6.01 1.45
CA GLN A 90 25.08 6.84 0.49
C GLN A 90 24.17 5.99 -0.40
N VAL A 91 24.70 4.88 -0.90
CA VAL A 91 23.95 3.91 -1.71
C VAL A 91 22.78 3.32 -0.91
N LEU A 92 23.03 2.94 0.34
CA LEU A 92 21.99 2.39 1.21
C LEU A 92 20.88 3.41 1.49
N MET A 93 21.25 4.66 1.78
CA MET A 93 20.28 5.74 2.01
C MET A 93 19.46 6.04 0.75
N GLY A 94 20.11 6.09 -0.42
CA GLY A 94 19.41 6.27 -1.71
C GLY A 94 18.47 5.12 -2.02
N TYR A 95 18.91 3.88 -1.82
CA TYR A 95 18.08 2.69 -1.96
C TYR A 95 16.84 2.75 -1.06
N CYS A 96 17.00 3.07 0.22
CA CYS A 96 15.90 3.19 1.18
C CYS A 96 14.91 4.28 0.75
N MET A 97 15.40 5.45 0.35
CA MET A 97 14.53 6.55 -0.06
C MET A 97 13.73 6.22 -1.33
N VAL A 98 14.37 5.64 -2.34
CA VAL A 98 13.67 5.22 -3.57
C VAL A 98 12.65 4.13 -3.26
N TYR A 99 13.00 3.12 -2.46
CA TYR A 99 12.06 2.06 -2.07
C TYR A 99 10.85 2.64 -1.34
N ILE A 100 11.07 3.43 -0.29
CA ILE A 100 10.00 4.01 0.52
C ILE A 100 9.13 4.92 -0.35
N PHE A 101 9.72 5.72 -1.24
CA PHE A 101 8.98 6.55 -2.19
C PHE A 101 8.06 5.70 -3.08
N MET A 102 8.61 4.70 -3.75
CA MET A 102 7.83 3.81 -4.62
C MET A 102 6.68 3.16 -3.86
N GLN A 103 6.96 2.65 -2.66
CA GLN A 103 5.97 1.98 -1.82
C GLN A 103 4.89 2.97 -1.30
N THR A 104 5.28 4.20 -0.98
CA THR A 104 4.36 5.27 -0.50
C THR A 104 3.38 5.68 -1.58
N PHE A 105 3.89 5.88 -2.80
CA PHE A 105 3.10 6.32 -3.97
C PHE A 105 2.59 5.17 -4.83
N MET A 106 2.62 3.94 -4.31
CA MET A 106 2.02 2.78 -4.98
C MET A 106 2.63 2.47 -6.35
N ILE A 107 3.87 2.88 -6.59
CA ILE A 107 4.58 2.73 -7.86
C ILE A 107 5.04 1.27 -8.01
N PRO A 108 4.67 0.57 -9.09
CA PRO A 108 5.14 -0.79 -9.32
C PRO A 108 6.66 -0.83 -9.54
N GLY A 109 7.32 -1.87 -9.01
CA GLY A 109 8.76 -2.11 -9.20
C GLY A 109 9.57 -2.37 -7.92
N THR A 110 8.93 -2.34 -6.75
CA THR A 110 9.58 -2.71 -5.47
C THR A 110 10.08 -4.16 -5.41
N VAL A 111 9.56 -5.04 -6.27
CA VAL A 111 10.07 -6.41 -6.47
C VAL A 111 11.51 -6.38 -6.99
N PHE A 112 11.84 -5.53 -7.96
CA PHE A 112 13.22 -5.39 -8.46
C PHE A 112 14.15 -4.86 -7.39
N MET A 113 13.70 -3.88 -6.60
CA MET A 113 14.47 -3.39 -5.46
C MET A 113 14.71 -4.48 -4.41
N SER A 114 13.76 -5.40 -4.22
CA SER A 114 13.91 -6.54 -3.30
C SER A 114 14.90 -7.59 -3.82
N LEU A 115 14.87 -7.88 -5.13
CA LEU A 115 15.87 -8.71 -5.79
C LEU A 115 17.28 -8.09 -5.66
N LEU A 116 17.39 -6.77 -5.91
CA LEU A 116 18.65 -6.03 -5.77
C LEU A 116 19.22 -6.16 -4.35
N ALA A 117 18.39 -6.01 -3.32
CA ALA A 117 18.83 -6.14 -1.94
C ALA A 117 19.41 -7.53 -1.63
N GLY A 118 18.84 -8.58 -2.23
CA GLY A 118 19.38 -9.93 -2.12
C GLY A 118 20.73 -10.08 -2.81
N ALA A 119 20.85 -9.53 -4.01
CA ALA A 119 22.09 -9.60 -4.80
C ALA A 119 23.24 -8.82 -4.14
N LEU A 120 22.94 -7.70 -3.47
CA LEU A 120 23.94 -6.81 -2.87
C LEU A 120 24.30 -7.17 -1.42
N PHE A 121 23.29 -7.47 -0.59
CA PHE A 121 23.47 -7.60 0.86
C PHE A 121 23.29 -9.03 1.36
N GLY A 122 22.94 -9.97 0.48
CA GLY A 122 22.61 -11.35 0.83
C GLY A 122 21.24 -11.47 1.52
N VAL A 123 20.88 -12.69 1.91
CA VAL A 123 19.51 -13.00 2.37
C VAL A 123 19.15 -12.27 3.66
N PHE A 124 19.93 -12.42 4.72
CA PHE A 124 19.54 -11.92 6.04
C PHE A 124 19.45 -10.39 6.09
N LYS A 125 20.50 -9.71 5.61
CA LYS A 125 20.53 -8.23 5.57
C LYS A 125 19.54 -7.69 4.52
N GLY A 126 19.42 -8.33 3.35
CA GLY A 126 18.48 -7.95 2.32
C GLY A 126 17.02 -8.05 2.78
N VAL A 127 16.64 -9.14 3.45
CA VAL A 127 15.28 -9.29 4.02
C VAL A 127 15.00 -8.25 5.08
N ALA A 128 15.92 -8.03 6.03
CA ALA A 128 15.75 -7.02 7.06
C ALA A 128 15.54 -5.62 6.46
N LEU A 129 16.35 -5.27 5.45
CA LEU A 129 16.28 -3.99 4.75
C LEU A 129 14.98 -3.83 3.95
N VAL A 130 14.56 -4.86 3.21
CA VAL A 130 13.32 -4.86 2.42
C VAL A 130 12.10 -4.76 3.34
N VAL A 131 12.05 -5.54 4.42
CA VAL A 131 10.92 -5.50 5.37
C VAL A 131 10.83 -4.13 6.04
N PHE A 132 11.98 -3.55 6.44
CA PHE A 132 12.02 -2.20 6.99
C PHE A 132 11.49 -1.15 6.01
N ASN A 133 12.04 -1.11 4.78
CA ASN A 133 11.63 -0.13 3.76
C ASN A 133 10.18 -0.31 3.31
N ALA A 134 9.73 -1.56 3.14
CA ALA A 134 8.36 -1.86 2.78
C ALA A 134 7.38 -1.46 3.88
N THR A 135 7.73 -1.69 5.15
CA THR A 135 6.89 -1.31 6.30
C THR A 135 6.86 0.21 6.48
N ALA A 136 7.99 0.89 6.31
CA ALA A 136 8.08 2.35 6.37
C ALA A 136 7.25 2.99 5.24
N GLY A 137 7.43 2.55 3.98
CA GLY A 137 6.64 3.06 2.85
C GLY A 137 5.15 2.71 2.94
N ALA A 138 4.80 1.51 3.41
CA ALA A 138 3.41 1.13 3.64
C ALA A 138 2.76 1.98 4.75
N SER A 139 3.51 2.35 5.79
CA SER A 139 3.04 3.26 6.84
C SER A 139 2.79 4.67 6.29
N SER A 140 3.72 5.20 5.48
CA SER A 140 3.53 6.48 4.80
C SER A 140 2.30 6.46 3.88
N CYS A 141 2.12 5.39 3.10
CA CYS A 141 0.94 5.17 2.26
C CYS A 141 -0.35 5.12 3.10
N TYR A 142 -0.34 4.43 4.24
CA TYR A 142 -1.48 4.37 5.17
C TYR A 142 -1.89 5.77 5.64
N PHE A 143 -0.94 6.60 6.08
CA PHE A 143 -1.26 7.94 6.55
C PHE A 143 -1.71 8.87 5.41
N LEU A 144 -1.08 8.77 4.25
CA LEU A 144 -1.49 9.53 3.07
C LEU A 144 -2.90 9.15 2.62
N SER A 145 -3.22 7.86 2.63
CA SER A 145 -4.57 7.35 2.34
C SER A 145 -5.58 7.73 3.42
N LYS A 146 -5.19 7.76 4.70
CA LYS A 146 -6.05 8.26 5.78
C LYS A 146 -6.42 9.73 5.59
N LEU A 147 -5.47 10.55 5.15
CA LEU A 147 -5.65 11.98 4.93
C LEU A 147 -6.46 12.26 3.67
N VAL A 148 -6.13 11.64 2.55
CA VAL A 148 -6.71 11.97 1.23
C VAL A 148 -7.76 10.96 0.78
N GLY A 149 -7.46 9.66 0.96
CA GLY A 149 -8.30 8.57 0.46
C GLY A 149 -9.62 8.41 1.23
N ARG A 150 -9.60 8.61 2.56
CA ARG A 150 -10.80 8.46 3.39
C ARG A 150 -11.89 9.52 3.07
N PRO A 151 -11.60 10.83 3.02
CA PRO A 151 -12.61 11.83 2.62
C PRO A 151 -13.16 11.58 1.22
N LEU A 152 -12.27 11.18 0.29
CA LEU A 152 -12.66 10.92 -1.10
C LEU A 152 -13.63 9.72 -1.22
N VAL A 153 -13.32 8.59 -0.58
CA VAL A 153 -14.19 7.41 -0.62
C VAL A 153 -15.49 7.64 0.12
N PHE A 154 -15.48 8.37 1.24
CA PHE A 154 -16.71 8.73 1.94
C PHE A 154 -17.64 9.58 1.08
N SER A 155 -17.10 10.50 0.26
CA SER A 155 -17.89 11.30 -0.67
C SER A 155 -18.43 10.53 -1.88
N LEU A 156 -17.69 9.52 -2.37
CA LEU A 156 -18.06 8.76 -3.56
C LEU A 156 -19.00 7.59 -3.25
N TRP A 157 -18.74 6.86 -2.15
CA TRP A 157 -19.46 5.63 -1.79
C TRP A 157 -19.68 5.50 -0.27
N PRO A 158 -20.48 6.39 0.36
CA PRO A 158 -20.68 6.40 1.81
C PRO A 158 -21.28 5.08 2.32
N ASP A 159 -22.30 4.53 1.64
CA ASP A 159 -23.01 3.33 2.10
C ASP A 159 -22.12 2.08 2.12
N LYS A 160 -21.27 1.93 1.10
CA LYS A 160 -20.32 0.81 1.03
C LYS A 160 -19.25 0.94 2.11
N LEU A 161 -18.77 2.16 2.36
CA LEU A 161 -17.78 2.42 3.39
C LEU A 161 -18.29 2.05 4.79
N VAL A 162 -19.50 2.49 5.15
CA VAL A 162 -20.14 2.16 6.43
C VAL A 162 -20.33 0.65 6.58
N PHE A 163 -20.76 -0.04 5.51
CA PHE A 163 -20.88 -1.50 5.53
C PHE A 163 -19.55 -2.19 5.84
N PHE A 164 -18.46 -1.81 5.16
CA PHE A 164 -17.15 -2.43 5.38
C PHE A 164 -16.58 -2.08 6.77
N GLN A 165 -16.74 -0.85 7.23
CA GLN A 165 -16.35 -0.45 8.60
C GLN A 165 -17.10 -1.27 9.65
N ALA A 166 -18.40 -1.51 9.46
CA ALA A 166 -19.18 -2.37 10.35
C ALA A 166 -18.68 -3.83 10.36
N GLN A 167 -18.26 -4.37 9.22
CA GLN A 167 -17.68 -5.71 9.13
C GLN A 167 -16.33 -5.80 9.86
N VAL A 168 -15.49 -4.78 9.73
CA VAL A 168 -14.21 -4.68 10.45
C VAL A 168 -14.46 -4.57 11.96
N ALA A 169 -15.40 -3.73 12.38
CA ALA A 169 -15.77 -3.56 13.78
C ALA A 169 -16.26 -4.87 14.42
N LYS A 170 -17.09 -5.66 13.72
CA LYS A 170 -17.55 -6.98 14.18
C LYS A 170 -16.42 -8.00 14.39
N ARG A 171 -15.28 -7.82 13.70
CA ARG A 171 -14.14 -8.77 13.72
C ARG A 171 -12.90 -8.21 14.40
N ARG A 172 -13.03 -7.10 15.15
CA ARG A 172 -11.91 -6.35 15.72
C ARG A 172 -10.96 -7.20 16.56
N ALA A 173 -11.47 -8.16 17.34
CA ALA A 173 -10.68 -9.07 18.17
C ALA A 173 -9.73 -9.98 17.38
N ARG A 174 -10.02 -10.26 16.10
CA ARG A 174 -9.21 -11.13 15.23
C ARG A 174 -8.61 -10.38 14.04
N LEU A 175 -8.69 -9.05 14.06
CA LEU A 175 -8.33 -8.22 12.91
C LEU A 175 -6.86 -8.37 12.51
N LEU A 176 -5.96 -8.55 13.48
CA LEU A 176 -4.55 -8.82 13.23
C LEU A 176 -4.35 -10.12 12.45
N ASN A 177 -5.02 -11.21 12.84
CA ASN A 177 -4.89 -12.51 12.17
C ASN A 177 -5.45 -12.44 10.74
N TYR A 178 -6.59 -11.78 10.54
CA TYR A 178 -7.14 -11.54 9.21
C TYR A 178 -6.17 -10.75 8.34
N MET A 179 -5.56 -9.70 8.90
CA MET A 179 -4.64 -8.87 8.14
C MET A 179 -3.33 -9.59 7.82
N LEU A 180 -2.83 -10.40 8.76
CA LEU A 180 -1.65 -11.23 8.55
C LEU A 180 -1.91 -12.23 7.41
N PHE A 181 -3.08 -12.88 7.39
CA PHE A 181 -3.48 -13.75 6.30
C PHE A 181 -3.49 -13.02 4.96
N LEU A 182 -4.13 -11.84 4.89
CA LEU A 182 -4.20 -11.07 3.65
C LEU A 182 -2.83 -10.63 3.12
N ARG A 183 -1.83 -10.50 3.98
CA ARG A 183 -0.47 -10.08 3.61
C ARG A 183 0.45 -11.23 3.26
N VAL A 184 0.30 -12.37 3.94
CA VAL A 184 1.06 -13.59 3.62
C VAL A 184 0.54 -14.22 2.34
N THR A 185 -0.78 -14.17 2.11
CA THR A 185 -1.42 -14.74 0.93
C THR A 185 -1.40 -13.71 -0.21
N PRO A 186 -0.97 -14.05 -1.43
CA PRO A 186 -0.91 -13.12 -2.55
C PRO A 186 -2.29 -12.76 -3.15
N THR A 187 -3.38 -12.89 -2.38
CA THR A 187 -4.76 -12.67 -2.85
C THR A 187 -5.06 -11.22 -3.19
N LEU A 188 -4.46 -10.28 -2.46
CA LEU A 188 -4.65 -8.85 -2.66
C LEU A 188 -3.30 -8.16 -2.84
N PRO A 189 -3.19 -7.20 -3.77
CA PRO A 189 -1.99 -6.38 -3.88
C PRO A 189 -1.70 -5.67 -2.56
N ASN A 190 -0.44 -5.68 -2.12
CA ASN A 190 0.00 -4.97 -0.91
C ASN A 190 -0.46 -3.50 -0.92
N THR A 191 -0.37 -2.88 -2.08
CA THR A 191 -0.84 -1.54 -2.39
C THR A 191 -2.31 -1.32 -2.03
N PHE A 192 -3.19 -2.27 -2.37
CA PHE A 192 -4.61 -2.19 -2.05
C PHE A 192 -4.83 -2.26 -0.54
N ILE A 193 -4.14 -3.17 0.16
CA ILE A 193 -4.23 -3.29 1.62
C ILE A 193 -3.79 -1.99 2.29
N ASN A 194 -2.72 -1.36 1.82
CA ASN A 194 -2.19 -0.10 2.38
C ASN A 194 -3.20 1.05 2.30
N VAL A 195 -3.92 1.17 1.18
CA VAL A 195 -4.94 2.20 0.97
C VAL A 195 -6.28 1.86 1.64
N ALA A 196 -6.72 0.62 1.54
CA ALA A 196 -8.03 0.23 2.08
C ALA A 196 -8.06 0.25 3.61
N SER A 197 -6.96 -0.13 4.27
CA SER A 197 -6.88 -0.25 5.73
C SER A 197 -7.31 1.01 6.51
N PRO A 198 -6.78 2.21 6.24
CA PRO A 198 -7.20 3.43 6.95
C PRO A 198 -8.62 3.88 6.61
N ILE A 199 -9.12 3.51 5.41
CA ILE A 199 -10.46 3.83 4.94
C ILE A 199 -11.49 3.03 5.74
N VAL A 200 -11.26 1.73 5.92
CA VAL A 200 -12.15 0.83 6.69
C VAL A 200 -11.86 0.78 8.20
N ASP A 201 -11.17 1.80 8.74
CA ASP A 201 -10.89 1.96 10.17
C ASP A 201 -10.04 0.84 10.82
N VAL A 202 -9.11 0.23 10.06
CA VAL A 202 -8.11 -0.66 10.65
C VAL A 202 -7.13 0.17 11.50
N PRO A 203 -6.93 -0.15 12.78
CA PRO A 203 -5.97 0.54 13.64
C PRO A 203 -4.53 0.44 13.13
N TYR A 204 -3.78 1.54 13.19
CA TYR A 204 -2.40 1.60 12.68
C TYR A 204 -1.46 0.55 13.31
N HIS A 205 -1.55 0.28 14.61
CA HIS A 205 -0.69 -0.72 15.27
C HIS A 205 -0.93 -2.15 14.73
N ILE A 206 -2.19 -2.50 14.42
CA ILE A 206 -2.54 -3.77 13.78
C ILE A 206 -2.00 -3.80 12.36
N PHE A 207 -2.19 -2.70 11.63
CA PHE A 207 -1.64 -2.51 10.29
C PHE A 207 -0.13 -2.72 10.25
N PHE A 208 0.59 -2.01 11.11
CA PHE A 208 2.03 -2.04 11.20
C PHE A 208 2.55 -3.44 11.51
N LEU A 209 2.02 -4.08 12.55
CA LEU A 209 2.49 -5.41 12.98
C LEU A 209 2.20 -6.49 11.93
N ALA A 210 1.01 -6.47 11.33
CA ALA A 210 0.67 -7.39 10.24
C ALA A 210 1.53 -7.14 8.99
N THR A 211 1.88 -5.88 8.70
CA THR A 211 2.78 -5.51 7.59
C THR A 211 4.19 -6.02 7.84
N PHE A 212 4.72 -5.71 9.01
CA PHE A 212 6.08 -6.05 9.40
C PHE A 212 6.30 -7.57 9.37
N ILE A 213 5.37 -8.34 9.94
CA ILE A 213 5.49 -9.80 10.00
C ILE A 213 5.06 -10.45 8.67
N GLY A 214 3.93 -10.00 8.10
CA GLY A 214 3.32 -10.64 6.93
C GLY A 214 4.11 -10.50 5.64
N LEU A 215 4.99 -9.51 5.55
CA LEU A 215 5.87 -9.33 4.39
C LEU A 215 7.15 -10.17 4.45
N ILE A 216 7.52 -10.70 5.61
CA ILE A 216 8.77 -11.48 5.76
C ILE A 216 8.84 -12.67 4.80
N PRO A 217 7.81 -13.52 4.65
CA PRO A 217 7.88 -14.67 3.76
C PRO A 217 8.08 -14.28 2.30
N ALA A 218 7.31 -13.30 1.82
CA ALA A 218 7.43 -12.79 0.46
C ALA A 218 8.79 -12.12 0.21
N ALA A 219 9.24 -11.29 1.15
CA ALA A 219 10.56 -10.65 1.10
C ALA A 219 11.68 -11.69 1.06
N TYR A 220 11.60 -12.75 1.87
CA TYR A 220 12.58 -13.83 1.86
C TYR A 220 12.67 -14.52 0.50
N VAL A 221 11.54 -14.92 -0.09
CA VAL A 221 11.52 -15.56 -1.41
C VAL A 221 12.15 -14.66 -2.47
N THR A 222 11.74 -13.39 -2.53
CA THR A 222 12.26 -12.46 -3.53
C THR A 222 13.74 -12.14 -3.30
N VAL A 223 14.16 -11.83 -2.08
CA VAL A 223 15.58 -11.55 -1.76
C VAL A 223 16.45 -12.78 -2.05
N ARG A 224 15.98 -13.99 -1.73
CA ARG A 224 16.70 -15.23 -2.06
C ARG A 224 16.88 -15.41 -3.55
N ALA A 225 15.86 -15.13 -4.35
CA ALA A 225 15.98 -15.19 -5.80
C ALA A 225 16.96 -14.14 -6.33
N GLY A 226 17.08 -13.00 -5.65
CA GLY A 226 18.09 -11.97 -5.94
C GLY A 226 19.53 -12.45 -5.83
N ILE A 227 19.82 -13.53 -5.09
CA ILE A 227 21.17 -14.12 -5.07
C ILE A 227 21.43 -14.95 -6.34
N ALA A 228 20.40 -15.61 -6.86
CA ALA A 228 20.47 -16.41 -8.08
C ALA A 228 20.15 -15.56 -9.33
N LEU A 229 20.36 -14.24 -9.27
CA LEU A 229 19.93 -13.30 -10.30
C LEU A 229 20.53 -13.59 -11.69
N GLY A 230 21.73 -14.15 -11.73
CA GLY A 230 22.39 -14.59 -12.97
C GLY A 230 21.68 -15.75 -13.68
N GLU A 231 20.89 -16.54 -12.94
CA GLU A 231 20.22 -17.75 -13.41
C GLU A 231 18.73 -17.53 -13.72
N LEU A 232 18.14 -16.43 -13.21
CA LEU A 232 16.74 -16.09 -13.44
C LEU A 232 16.50 -15.70 -14.90
N ARG A 233 15.66 -16.47 -15.61
CA ARG A 233 15.30 -16.20 -17.01
C ARG A 233 14.03 -15.36 -17.12
N SER A 234 13.13 -15.43 -16.15
CA SER A 234 11.92 -14.62 -16.13
C SER A 234 11.39 -14.29 -14.72
N ILE A 235 10.54 -13.26 -14.61
CA ILE A 235 9.79 -12.95 -13.37
C ILE A 235 8.80 -14.08 -13.03
N GLY A 236 8.36 -14.86 -14.03
CA GLY A 236 7.47 -16.00 -13.84
C GLY A 236 8.10 -17.10 -12.98
N ASP A 237 9.43 -17.24 -13.01
CA ASP A 237 10.17 -18.23 -12.22
C ASP A 237 10.07 -17.92 -10.71
N LEU A 238 9.83 -16.66 -10.33
CA LEU A 238 9.59 -16.23 -8.94
C LEU A 238 8.20 -16.63 -8.44
N TYR A 239 7.23 -16.67 -9.35
CA TYR A 239 5.83 -17.00 -9.10
C TYR A 239 5.49 -18.43 -9.51
N ASP A 240 6.50 -19.30 -9.59
CA ASP A 240 6.28 -20.72 -9.87
C ASP A 240 5.27 -21.31 -8.87
N PHE A 241 4.45 -22.24 -9.36
CA PHE A 241 3.30 -22.78 -8.63
C PHE A 241 3.71 -23.35 -7.26
N HIS A 242 4.93 -23.91 -7.17
CA HIS A 242 5.47 -24.45 -5.94
C HIS A 242 5.77 -23.36 -4.88
N SER A 243 6.27 -22.20 -5.29
CA SER A 243 6.53 -21.05 -4.40
C SER A 243 5.23 -20.43 -3.89
N ILE A 244 4.23 -20.28 -4.75
CA ILE A 244 2.90 -19.81 -4.37
C ILE A 244 2.22 -20.81 -3.42
N ALA A 245 2.30 -22.12 -3.70
CA ALA A 245 1.75 -23.17 -2.84
C ALA A 245 2.43 -23.18 -1.45
N THR A 246 3.74 -22.93 -1.39
CA THR A 246 4.47 -22.85 -0.12
C THR A 246 4.07 -21.62 0.69
N LEU A 247 3.95 -20.45 0.06
CA LEU A 247 3.45 -19.24 0.72
C LEU A 247 2.01 -19.41 1.21
N PHE A 248 1.17 -20.07 0.41
CA PHE A 248 -0.20 -20.40 0.78
C PHE A 248 -0.26 -21.36 1.98
N LEU A 249 0.58 -22.40 2.01
CA LEU A 249 0.69 -23.32 3.15
C LEU A 249 1.16 -22.62 4.42
N ILE A 250 2.15 -21.72 4.33
CA ILE A 250 2.59 -20.89 5.46
C ILE A 250 1.45 -20.01 5.96
N GLY A 251 0.66 -19.43 5.04
CA GLY A 251 -0.56 -18.67 5.37
C GLY A 251 -1.60 -19.50 6.12
N ILE A 252 -1.84 -20.75 5.68
CA ILE A 252 -2.74 -21.69 6.36
C ILE A 252 -2.23 -22.04 7.76
N VAL A 253 -0.96 -22.42 7.89
CA VAL A 253 -0.35 -22.79 9.18
C VAL A 253 -0.41 -21.62 10.18
N SER A 254 -0.25 -20.39 9.70
CA SER A 254 -0.42 -19.18 10.51
C SER A 254 -1.86 -18.99 11.05
N ILE A 255 -2.87 -19.48 10.31
CA ILE A 255 -4.29 -19.41 10.70
C ILE A 255 -4.74 -20.61 11.54
N THR A 256 -4.14 -21.79 11.40
CA THR A 256 -4.56 -23.00 12.12
C THR A 256 -4.77 -22.79 13.62
N PRO A 257 -3.87 -22.08 14.35
CA PRO A 257 -4.10 -21.77 15.77
C PRO A 257 -5.33 -20.89 16.01
N ALA A 258 -5.60 -19.95 15.11
CA ALA A 258 -6.75 -19.04 15.20
C ALA A 258 -8.09 -19.73 14.95
N LEU A 259 -8.12 -20.76 14.08
CA LEU A 259 -9.32 -21.57 13.82
C LEU A 259 -9.57 -22.62 14.90
N MET A 260 -8.52 -23.22 15.48
CA MET A 260 -8.66 -24.23 16.54
C MET A 260 -9.20 -23.66 17.86
N SER A 261 -9.09 -22.34 18.10
CA SER A 261 -9.75 -21.69 19.25
C SER A 261 -11.28 -21.75 19.22
N LYS A 262 -11.89 -22.17 18.10
CA LYS A 262 -13.35 -22.38 18.01
C LYS A 262 -13.87 -23.57 18.82
N ASN A 263 -13.03 -24.51 19.22
CA ASN A 263 -13.48 -25.74 19.89
C ASN A 263 -13.29 -25.73 21.41
N ILE A 264 -12.83 -24.61 21.98
CA ILE A 264 -12.67 -24.43 23.44
C ILE A 264 -13.27 -23.07 23.82
N SER A 265 -14.57 -22.90 23.63
CA SER A 265 -15.40 -21.92 24.36
C SER A 265 -16.87 -22.29 24.24
#